data_AF-A0A815LRE7-F1
#
_entry.id   AF-A0A815LRE7-F1
#
_cell.length_a   1.000
_cell.length_b   1.000
_cell.length_c   1.000
_cell.angle_alpha   90.00
_cell.angle_beta   90.00
_cell.angle_gamma   90.00
#
_symmetry.space_group_name_H-M   'P 1'
#
loop_
_entity.id
_entity.type
_entity.pdbx_description
1 polymer ?
#
loop_
_entity_poly.entity_id
_entity_poly.type
_entity_poly.pdbx_seq_one_letter_code
_entity_poly.pdbx_strand_id
1 'polypeptide(L)'
;YDYVTLFLIAESNLTLSGKPKPLYLKENWSRFARYHNKIRRVEIDLMNSIHKTTDAWYNERTMRNEGIRLALPNSTRDFLLLTSDLDEIPKFRFIQALASCQLPTPFPSLLLQCDFYYYSFEFRHAPNPYFPGATVSRFSPNDKIPLNLRESRTHNRPMPSTCFHCSYCFDRLETVRLKIASFSHTELDVPKYHDQKHIIDCVRNGKDLYDRHSEQYRRVNINEIELPRIVQVERERVTVSRFSPNDKIPLNLRESRFHNRPMLSTCFHCSYCFDRLETVRLKIASFSHTELNIPKYHDQKYIIDCFRNGKDLYDRHGVRFRHVNINKIELPRLVQVKRERFMYMLDRSSPNAGFRDV
;
A
#
# COMPACT_ATOMS: atom_id res chain seq x y z
N TYR A 1 -7.60 -0.16 0.49
CA TYR A 1 -8.87 0.59 0.52
C TYR A 1 -9.70 0.35 -0.74
N ASP A 2 -9.17 0.65 -1.93
CA ASP A 2 -9.94 0.53 -3.19
C ASP A 2 -10.48 -0.89 -3.44
N TYR A 3 -9.66 -1.90 -3.18
CA TYR A 3 -9.98 -3.32 -3.39
C TYR A 3 -10.58 -4.02 -2.16
N VAL A 4 -10.88 -3.29 -1.09
CA VAL A 4 -11.48 -3.83 0.13
C VAL A 4 -12.91 -3.33 0.22
N THR A 5 -13.87 -4.23 0.39
CA THR A 5 -15.29 -3.88 0.53
C THR A 5 -15.56 -3.26 1.89
N LEU A 6 -15.10 -3.92 2.97
CA LEU A 6 -15.34 -3.52 4.34
C LEU A 6 -14.14 -3.89 5.23
N PHE A 7 -13.75 -2.99 6.11
CA PHE A 7 -12.79 -3.22 7.19
C PHE A 7 -13.56 -3.53 8.46
N LEU A 8 -13.36 -4.74 8.98
CA LEU A 8 -13.91 -5.20 10.24
C LEU A 8 -12.84 -4.97 11.31
N ILE A 9 -13.05 -4.00 12.20
CA ILE A 9 -12.06 -3.65 13.23
C ILE A 9 -12.67 -3.90 14.61
N ALA A 10 -12.06 -4.80 15.36
CA ALA A 10 -12.42 -5.05 16.73
C ALA A 10 -11.39 -4.41 17.66
N GLU A 11 -11.86 -3.71 18.69
CA GLU A 11 -11.02 -3.03 19.67
C GLU A 11 -11.50 -3.36 21.07
N SER A 12 -10.57 -3.67 21.98
CA SER A 12 -10.89 -3.98 23.39
C SER A 12 -10.42 -2.90 24.37
N ASN A 13 -11.08 -2.85 25.53
CA ASN A 13 -10.70 -2.05 26.71
C ASN A 13 -9.56 -2.68 27.54
N LEU A 14 -9.06 -3.87 27.18
CA LEU A 14 -7.90 -4.51 27.82
C LEU A 14 -6.74 -4.77 26.84
N THR A 15 -5.52 -4.82 27.35
CA THR A 15 -4.36 -5.42 26.67
C THR A 15 -4.47 -6.94 26.65
N LEU A 16 -3.62 -7.63 25.89
CA LEU A 16 -3.56 -9.09 25.92
C LEU A 16 -3.09 -9.59 27.29
N SER A 17 -2.18 -8.87 27.93
CA SER A 17 -1.77 -9.10 29.32
C SER A 17 -2.83 -8.73 30.38
N GLY A 18 -4.03 -8.30 29.98
CA GLY A 18 -5.16 -8.03 30.90
C GLY A 18 -5.13 -6.66 31.59
N LYS A 19 -4.24 -5.74 31.18
CA LYS A 19 -4.16 -4.38 31.75
C LYS A 19 -5.22 -3.48 31.09
N PRO A 20 -5.92 -2.61 31.84
CA PRO A 20 -6.83 -1.61 31.27
C PRO A 20 -6.13 -0.71 30.23
N LYS A 21 -6.81 -0.45 29.12
CA LYS A 21 -6.33 0.47 28.09
C LYS A 21 -7.49 1.27 27.48
N PRO A 22 -7.22 2.50 27.00
CA PRO A 22 -8.21 3.24 26.24
C PRO A 22 -8.54 2.55 24.90
N LEU A 23 -9.66 2.96 24.35
CA LEU A 23 -10.09 2.60 23.00
C LEU A 23 -9.47 3.58 22.01
N TYR A 24 -8.17 3.39 21.74
CA TYR A 24 -7.37 4.26 20.87
C TYR A 24 -8.03 4.61 19.53
N LEU A 25 -8.64 3.65 18.82
CA LEU A 25 -9.32 3.91 17.55
C LEU A 25 -10.58 4.76 17.76
N LYS A 26 -11.36 4.49 18.81
CA LYS A 26 -12.54 5.30 19.16
C LYS A 26 -12.16 6.74 19.52
N GLU A 27 -11.13 6.93 20.34
CA GLU A 27 -10.64 8.26 20.73
C GLU A 27 -10.05 9.05 19.57
N ASN A 28 -9.46 8.34 18.60
CA ASN A 28 -8.84 8.93 17.41
C ASN A 28 -9.74 8.85 16.16
N TRP A 29 -11.05 8.64 16.32
CA TRP A 29 -11.95 8.28 15.23
C TRP A 29 -11.95 9.29 14.07
N SER A 30 -11.86 10.58 14.38
CA SER A 30 -11.83 11.67 13.40
C SER A 30 -10.65 11.57 12.41
N ARG A 31 -9.50 11.02 12.83
CA ARG A 31 -8.32 10.82 11.97
C ARG A 31 -8.58 9.86 10.80
N PHE A 32 -9.61 9.02 10.93
CA PHE A 32 -10.00 8.02 9.95
C PHE A 32 -11.24 8.41 9.14
N ALA A 33 -11.69 9.67 9.21
CA ALA A 33 -12.92 10.16 8.56
C ALA A 33 -13.06 9.77 7.08
N ARG A 34 -11.96 9.86 6.33
CA ARG A 34 -11.92 9.48 4.90
C ARG A 34 -12.22 8.00 4.61
N TYR A 35 -12.26 7.15 5.63
CA TYR A 35 -12.45 5.70 5.53
C TYR A 35 -13.72 5.21 6.23
N HIS A 36 -14.43 6.07 6.97
CA HIS A 36 -15.57 5.68 7.82
C HIS A 36 -16.62 4.87 7.06
N ASN A 37 -16.89 5.22 5.80
CA ASN A 37 -17.87 4.53 4.96
C ASN A 37 -17.52 3.06 4.64
N LYS A 38 -16.29 2.61 4.92
CA LYS A 38 -15.86 1.22 4.80
C LYS A 38 -15.36 0.63 6.11
N ILE A 39 -15.58 1.25 7.26
CA ILE A 39 -15.14 0.69 8.55
C ILE A 39 -16.38 0.29 9.36
N ARG A 40 -16.43 -0.98 9.76
CA ARG A 40 -17.29 -1.46 10.85
C ARG A 40 -16.41 -1.69 12.08
N ARG A 41 -16.55 -0.79 13.06
CA ARG A 41 -15.87 -0.91 14.36
C ARG A 41 -16.76 -1.66 15.34
N VAL A 42 -16.20 -2.60 16.08
CA VAL A 42 -16.84 -3.21 17.25
C VAL A 42 -15.96 -3.07 18.47
N GLU A 43 -16.61 -2.89 19.62
CA GLU A 43 -15.97 -2.82 20.91
C GLU A 43 -16.12 -4.17 21.61
N ILE A 44 -15.01 -4.74 22.07
CA ILE A 44 -15.00 -5.96 22.86
C ILE A 44 -14.79 -5.58 24.31
N ASP A 45 -15.84 -5.75 25.11
CA ASP A 45 -15.74 -5.62 26.56
C ASP A 45 -15.10 -6.86 27.16
N LEU A 46 -13.77 -6.97 27.01
CA LEU A 46 -13.03 -8.10 27.54
C LEU A 46 -13.09 -8.12 29.06
N MET A 47 -13.15 -6.96 29.71
CA MET A 47 -13.19 -6.87 31.18
C MET A 47 -14.36 -7.63 31.79
N ASN A 48 -15.52 -7.62 31.13
CA ASN A 48 -16.69 -8.40 31.53
C ASN A 48 -16.74 -9.80 30.90
N SER A 49 -15.96 -10.06 29.84
CA SER A 49 -15.97 -11.33 29.11
C SER A 49 -14.95 -12.36 29.63
N ILE A 50 -13.88 -11.92 30.30
CA ILE A 50 -12.83 -12.82 30.84
C ILE A 50 -13.05 -13.06 32.33
N HIS A 51 -13.02 -14.33 32.76
CA HIS A 51 -13.05 -14.70 34.18
C HIS A 51 -11.72 -14.40 34.85
N LYS A 52 -11.43 -13.13 35.23
CA LYS A 52 -10.25 -12.68 36.02
C LYS A 52 -8.99 -13.55 35.81
N THR A 53 -8.67 -13.85 34.55
CA THR A 53 -7.62 -14.82 34.22
C THR A 53 -6.31 -14.09 34.03
N THR A 54 -5.24 -14.69 34.53
CA THR A 54 -3.87 -14.22 34.29
C THR A 54 -3.26 -14.80 33.02
N ASP A 55 -3.98 -15.70 32.32
CA ASP A 55 -3.53 -16.27 31.05
C ASP A 55 -3.72 -15.27 29.90
N ALA A 56 -2.64 -14.61 29.52
CA ALA A 56 -2.64 -13.66 28.41
C ALA A 56 -2.97 -14.31 27.04
N TRP A 57 -2.67 -15.60 26.87
CA TRP A 57 -3.06 -16.35 25.66
C TRP A 57 -4.56 -16.65 25.63
N TYR A 58 -5.19 -16.84 26.79
CA TYR A 58 -6.65 -16.89 26.87
C TYR A 58 -7.26 -15.56 26.44
N ASN A 59 -6.73 -14.44 26.93
CA ASN A 59 -7.21 -13.10 26.55
C ASN A 59 -7.10 -12.86 25.05
N GLU A 60 -5.97 -13.20 24.44
CA GLU A 60 -5.76 -13.07 22.99
C GLU A 60 -6.74 -13.92 22.18
N ARG A 61 -6.93 -15.19 22.56
CA ARG A 61 -7.89 -16.09 21.91
C ARG A 61 -9.32 -15.56 22.02
N THR A 62 -9.71 -15.09 23.20
CA THR A 62 -11.04 -14.54 23.45
C THR A 62 -11.25 -13.24 22.67
N MET A 63 -10.28 -12.33 22.68
CA MET A 63 -10.33 -11.08 21.91
C MET A 63 -10.50 -11.34 20.41
N ARG A 64 -9.69 -12.23 19.83
CA ARG A 64 -9.79 -12.54 18.40
C ARG A 64 -11.13 -13.18 18.06
N ASN A 65 -11.62 -14.10 18.89
CA ASN A 65 -12.90 -14.77 18.66
C ASN A 65 -14.10 -13.84 18.76
N GLU A 66 -14.20 -13.10 19.86
CA GLU A 66 -15.30 -12.16 20.06
C GLU A 66 -15.24 -11.02 19.06
N GLY A 67 -14.03 -10.56 18.71
CA GLY A 67 -13.83 -9.56 17.66
C GLY A 67 -14.38 -10.00 16.31
N ILE A 68 -14.04 -11.20 15.87
CA ILE A 68 -14.58 -11.78 14.63
C ILE A 68 -16.10 -11.92 14.74
N ARG A 69 -16.60 -12.54 15.81
CA ARG A 69 -18.03 -12.80 16.00
C ARG A 69 -18.87 -11.51 15.97
N LEU A 70 -18.42 -10.46 16.65
CA LEU A 70 -19.13 -9.17 16.70
C LEU A 70 -19.00 -8.37 15.41
N ALA A 71 -17.82 -8.41 14.77
CA ALA A 71 -17.56 -7.61 13.59
C ALA A 71 -18.19 -8.20 12.32
N LEU A 72 -18.38 -9.52 12.25
CA LEU A 72 -18.95 -10.18 11.08
C LEU A 72 -20.34 -9.62 10.74
N PRO A 73 -20.60 -9.32 9.46
CA PRO A 73 -21.92 -8.91 9.00
C PRO A 73 -22.87 -10.10 8.91
N ASN A 74 -24.16 -9.85 9.17
CA ASN A 74 -25.21 -10.77 8.76
C ASN A 74 -25.24 -10.77 7.23
N SER A 75 -24.74 -11.85 6.63
CA SER A 75 -24.66 -12.01 5.18
C SER A 75 -25.40 -13.26 4.74
N THR A 76 -26.14 -13.17 3.64
CA THR A 76 -26.75 -14.32 2.95
C THR A 76 -25.86 -14.87 1.83
N ARG A 77 -24.70 -14.26 1.60
CA ARG A 77 -23.74 -14.63 0.55
C ARG A 77 -22.39 -14.99 1.15
N ASP A 78 -21.69 -15.87 0.45
CA ASP A 78 -20.28 -16.13 0.71
C ASP A 78 -19.42 -14.89 0.42
N PHE A 79 -18.33 -14.73 1.16
CA PHE A 79 -17.30 -13.74 0.89
C PHE A 79 -15.92 -14.21 1.33
N LEU A 80 -14.88 -13.54 0.86
CA LEU A 80 -13.53 -13.76 1.39
C LEU A 80 -13.31 -12.91 2.65
N LEU A 81 -12.88 -13.58 3.71
CA LEU A 81 -12.46 -12.94 4.95
C LEU A 81 -10.93 -13.01 5.05
N LEU A 82 -10.30 -11.85 5.21
CA LEU A 82 -8.90 -11.73 5.56
C LEU A 82 -8.80 -11.38 7.05
N THR A 83 -8.14 -12.23 7.83
CA THR A 83 -7.86 -11.96 9.24
C THR A 83 -6.38 -11.71 9.45
N SER A 84 -6.05 -10.68 10.22
CA SER A 84 -4.69 -10.14 10.32
C SER A 84 -4.54 -9.41 11.65
N ASP A 85 -3.36 -9.52 12.26
CA ASP A 85 -2.95 -8.57 13.29
C ASP A 85 -2.60 -7.21 12.63
N LEU A 86 -2.50 -6.14 13.43
CA LEU A 86 -2.26 -4.79 12.90
C LEU A 86 -0.86 -4.59 12.34
N ASP A 87 0.12 -5.37 12.81
CA ASP A 87 1.50 -5.40 12.32
C ASP A 87 1.69 -6.36 11.14
N GLU A 88 0.67 -7.11 10.75
CA GLU A 88 0.63 -7.94 9.53
C GLU A 88 -0.11 -7.15 8.43
N ILE A 89 0.61 -6.69 7.41
CA ILE A 89 0.07 -5.82 6.36
C ILE A 89 0.10 -6.56 5.02
N PRO A 90 -1.05 -7.04 4.52
CA PRO A 90 -1.12 -7.66 3.19
C PRO A 90 -0.62 -6.73 2.08
N LYS A 91 0.14 -7.29 1.14
CA LYS A 91 0.67 -6.55 -0.01
C LYS A 91 -0.45 -6.12 -0.94
N PHE A 92 -0.33 -4.90 -1.47
CA PHE A 92 -1.34 -4.31 -2.35
C PHE A 92 -1.67 -5.21 -3.55
N ARG A 93 -0.65 -5.74 -4.23
CA ARG A 93 -0.81 -6.64 -5.38
C ARG A 93 -1.59 -7.91 -5.04
N PHE A 94 -1.43 -8.43 -3.83
CA PHE A 94 -2.14 -9.62 -3.38
C PHE A 94 -3.63 -9.33 -3.18
N ILE A 95 -3.96 -8.23 -2.48
CA ILE A 95 -5.35 -7.80 -2.31
C ILE A 95 -6.01 -7.46 -3.65
N GLN A 96 -5.27 -6.82 -4.56
CA GLN A 96 -5.75 -6.55 -5.92
C GLN A 96 -6.06 -7.85 -6.68
N ALA A 97 -5.17 -8.85 -6.62
CA ALA A 97 -5.40 -10.15 -7.26
C ALA A 97 -6.65 -10.85 -6.69
N LEU A 98 -6.81 -10.87 -5.36
CA LEU A 98 -8.01 -11.44 -4.72
C LEU A 98 -9.31 -10.76 -5.20
N ALA A 99 -9.28 -9.45 -5.39
CA ALA A 99 -10.47 -8.67 -5.75
C ALA A 99 -10.77 -8.63 -7.25
N SER A 100 -9.79 -8.89 -8.12
CA SER A 100 -9.91 -8.69 -9.57
C SER A 100 -9.80 -9.96 -10.40
N CYS A 101 -9.29 -11.07 -9.85
CA CYS A 101 -9.14 -12.32 -10.56
C CYS A 101 -10.34 -13.25 -10.34
N GLN A 102 -10.58 -14.14 -11.30
CA GLN A 102 -11.47 -15.28 -11.07
C GLN A 102 -10.79 -16.26 -10.11
N LEU A 103 -11.45 -16.50 -8.99
CA LEU A 103 -10.92 -17.33 -7.92
C LEU A 103 -11.32 -18.80 -8.11
N PRO A 104 -10.48 -19.75 -7.67
CA PRO A 104 -10.83 -21.16 -7.71
C PRO A 104 -12.07 -21.44 -6.85
N THR A 105 -12.89 -22.39 -7.29
CA THR A 105 -14.06 -22.91 -6.58
C THR A 105 -13.90 -24.42 -6.39
N PRO A 106 -13.74 -24.92 -5.15
CA PRO A 106 -13.72 -24.17 -3.90
C PRO A 106 -12.45 -23.32 -3.71
N PHE A 107 -12.59 -22.19 -3.02
CA PHE A 107 -11.43 -21.35 -2.67
C PHE A 107 -10.68 -21.97 -1.48
N PRO A 108 -9.37 -22.25 -1.60
CA PRO A 108 -8.60 -22.80 -0.48
C PRO A 108 -8.35 -21.74 0.58
N SER A 109 -8.27 -22.15 1.85
CA SER A 109 -7.77 -21.24 2.90
C SER A 109 -6.29 -20.98 2.67
N LEU A 110 -5.86 -19.73 2.79
CA LEU A 110 -4.49 -19.30 2.54
C LEU A 110 -3.86 -18.77 3.82
N LEU A 111 -2.63 -19.20 4.10
CA LEU A 111 -1.75 -18.56 5.07
C LEU A 111 -0.81 -17.63 4.29
N LEU A 112 -0.71 -16.36 4.68
CA LEU A 112 0.15 -15.40 4.01
C LEU A 112 1.54 -15.41 4.63
N GLN A 113 2.56 -15.54 3.78
CA GLN A 113 3.94 -15.34 4.18
C GLN A 113 4.23 -13.84 4.21
N CYS A 114 4.52 -13.32 5.40
CA CYS A 114 4.89 -11.93 5.61
C CYS A 114 6.42 -11.77 5.58
N ASP A 115 6.92 -10.77 4.86
CA ASP A 115 8.32 -10.34 4.97
C ASP A 115 8.55 -9.81 6.39
N PHE A 116 9.44 -10.44 7.15
CA PHE A 116 9.57 -10.17 8.58
C PHE A 116 10.57 -9.04 8.88
N TYR A 117 10.02 -7.89 9.27
CA TYR A 117 10.72 -6.72 9.79
C TYR A 117 10.51 -6.55 11.29
N TYR A 118 11.44 -5.90 11.95
CA TYR A 118 11.40 -5.74 13.41
C TYR A 118 11.29 -4.28 13.83
N TYR A 119 12.34 -3.47 13.76
CA TYR A 119 12.33 -2.08 14.23
C TYR A 119 11.86 -1.06 13.19
N SER A 120 12.13 -1.34 11.92
CA SER A 120 11.74 -0.54 10.77
C SER A 120 11.80 -1.43 9.54
N PHE A 121 11.35 -0.95 8.38
CA PHE A 121 11.52 -1.65 7.11
C PHE A 121 13.00 -1.78 6.67
N GLU A 122 13.95 -1.21 7.42
CA GLU A 122 15.38 -1.46 7.21
C GLU A 122 15.84 -2.74 7.92
N PHE A 123 15.18 -3.19 8.98
CA PHE A 123 15.64 -4.32 9.81
C PHE A 123 14.86 -5.60 9.51
N ARG A 124 15.42 -6.45 8.65
CA ARG A 124 14.82 -7.73 8.27
C ARG A 124 15.38 -8.88 9.09
N HIS A 125 14.53 -9.81 9.54
CA HIS A 125 14.97 -11.00 10.25
C HIS A 125 15.92 -11.83 9.39
N ALA A 126 17.13 -12.10 9.90
CA ALA A 126 18.21 -12.71 9.13
C ALA A 126 18.12 -14.25 9.09
N PRO A 127 17.89 -14.95 10.23
CA PRO A 127 17.76 -16.41 10.25
C PRO A 127 16.57 -16.94 9.45
N ASN A 128 15.41 -16.29 9.58
CA ASN A 128 14.21 -16.63 8.83
C ASN A 128 13.49 -15.35 8.36
N PRO A 129 13.66 -14.91 7.10
CA PRO A 129 13.14 -13.63 6.62
C PRO A 129 11.62 -13.58 6.46
N TYR A 130 10.92 -14.61 6.93
CA TYR A 130 9.49 -14.82 6.73
C TYR A 130 8.76 -15.09 8.05
N PHE A 131 7.55 -14.57 8.16
CA PHE A 131 6.64 -14.78 9.27
C PHE A 131 5.29 -15.36 8.77
N PRO A 132 4.73 -16.40 9.42
CA PRO A 132 3.40 -16.91 9.10
C PRO A 132 2.33 -15.97 9.67
N GLY A 133 1.86 -15.01 8.86
CA GLY A 133 1.01 -13.93 9.35
C GLY A 133 -0.47 -14.13 9.04
N ALA A 134 -1.02 -13.18 8.29
CA ALA A 134 -2.45 -13.08 8.01
C ALA A 134 -2.98 -14.32 7.27
N THR A 135 -4.28 -14.54 7.36
CA THR A 135 -4.95 -15.66 6.70
C THR A 135 -6.13 -15.17 5.87
N VAL A 136 -6.43 -15.89 4.80
CA VAL A 136 -7.58 -15.62 3.94
C VAL A 136 -8.40 -16.89 3.81
N SER A 137 -9.69 -16.82 4.10
CA SER A 137 -10.60 -17.95 3.93
C SER A 137 -11.93 -17.50 3.34
N ARG A 138 -12.66 -18.44 2.76
CA ARG A 138 -14.08 -18.20 2.46
C ARG A 138 -14.86 -18.20 3.78
N PHE A 139 -15.76 -17.25 3.93
CA PHE A 139 -16.82 -17.23 4.93
C PHE A 139 -18.13 -17.58 4.23
N SER A 140 -18.93 -18.45 4.84
CA SER A 140 -20.29 -18.79 4.43
C SER A 140 -21.32 -18.41 5.52
N PRO A 141 -22.58 -18.11 5.16
CA PRO A 141 -23.62 -17.67 6.11
C PRO A 141 -23.84 -18.57 7.33
N ASN A 142 -23.54 -19.87 7.21
CA ASN A 142 -23.69 -20.85 8.29
C ASN A 142 -22.44 -21.00 9.17
N ASP A 143 -21.36 -20.26 8.89
CA ASP A 143 -20.13 -20.32 9.68
C ASP A 143 -20.29 -19.53 10.97
N LYS A 144 -20.19 -20.21 12.13
CA LYS A 144 -20.21 -19.53 13.46
C LYS A 144 -18.96 -18.69 13.70
N ILE A 145 -17.81 -19.26 13.36
CA ILE A 145 -16.48 -18.66 13.18
C ILE A 145 -15.82 -19.59 12.15
N PRO A 146 -15.20 -19.10 11.07
CA PRO A 146 -14.65 -20.02 10.08
C PRO A 146 -13.61 -20.93 10.73
N LEU A 147 -13.93 -22.23 10.87
CA LEU A 147 -13.05 -23.25 11.49
C LEU A 147 -11.65 -23.23 10.83
N ASN A 148 -11.63 -23.01 9.52
CA ASN A 148 -10.44 -23.04 8.67
C ASN A 148 -9.46 -21.88 8.90
N LEU A 149 -9.86 -20.78 9.57
CA LEU A 149 -8.93 -19.67 9.86
C LEU A 149 -7.78 -20.13 10.76
N ARG A 150 -8.10 -20.98 11.74
CA ARG A 150 -7.13 -21.47 12.73
C ARG A 150 -6.27 -22.61 12.19
N GLU A 151 -6.88 -23.53 11.44
CA GLU A 151 -6.17 -24.66 10.83
C GLU A 151 -5.19 -24.23 9.73
N SER A 152 -5.45 -23.09 9.07
CA SER A 152 -4.55 -22.58 8.05
C SER A 152 -3.16 -22.22 8.57
N ARG A 153 -3.05 -21.76 9.83
CA ARG A 153 -1.74 -21.46 10.46
C ARG A 153 -0.93 -22.71 10.79
N THR A 154 -1.58 -23.87 10.92
CA THR A 154 -0.92 -25.13 11.32
C THR A 154 -0.67 -26.09 10.16
N HIS A 155 -1.51 -26.10 9.13
CA HIS A 155 -1.43 -27.10 8.05
C HIS A 155 -1.07 -26.54 6.67
N ASN A 156 -1.20 -25.23 6.45
CA ASN A 156 -0.98 -24.66 5.12
C ASN A 156 0.45 -24.16 4.96
N ARG A 157 1.03 -24.45 3.79
CA ARG A 157 2.28 -23.82 3.37
C ARG A 157 2.03 -22.32 3.17
N PRO A 158 2.78 -21.41 3.85
CA PRO A 158 2.61 -19.98 3.66
C PRO A 158 2.82 -19.57 2.20
N MET A 159 1.88 -18.80 1.65
CA MET A 159 1.97 -18.30 0.29
C MET A 159 2.98 -17.16 0.23
N PRO A 160 4.08 -17.31 -0.53
CA PRO A 160 5.19 -16.37 -0.51
C PRO A 160 4.79 -15.02 -1.07
N SER A 161 5.51 -13.96 -0.65
CA SER A 161 5.40 -12.64 -1.29
C SER A 161 3.99 -12.01 -1.19
N THR A 162 3.29 -12.22 -0.07
CA THR A 162 1.89 -11.78 0.09
C THR A 162 1.66 -10.74 1.18
N CYS A 163 2.59 -10.59 2.12
CA CYS A 163 2.38 -9.77 3.30
C CYS A 163 3.69 -9.11 3.79
N PHE A 164 3.58 -8.07 4.60
CA PHE A 164 4.64 -7.51 5.43
C PHE A 164 4.33 -7.77 6.90
N HIS A 165 5.33 -8.03 7.72
CA HIS A 165 5.16 -8.03 9.16
C HIS A 165 6.18 -7.06 9.76
N CYS A 166 5.76 -6.12 10.61
CA CYS A 166 6.70 -5.28 11.34
C CYS A 166 6.37 -5.16 12.82
N SER A 167 7.12 -5.87 13.65
CA SER A 167 6.74 -6.05 15.06
C SER A 167 6.88 -4.77 15.90
N TYR A 168 7.99 -4.05 15.77
CA TYR A 168 8.36 -2.88 16.58
C TYR A 168 8.58 -1.61 15.74
N CYS A 169 7.83 -1.47 14.63
CA CYS A 169 7.80 -0.27 13.79
C CYS A 169 7.11 0.93 14.48
N PHE A 170 7.64 1.37 15.61
CA PHE A 170 7.13 2.50 16.39
C PHE A 170 8.06 3.71 16.31
N ASP A 171 7.48 4.91 16.36
CA ASP A 171 8.20 6.19 16.35
C ASP A 171 8.61 6.65 17.77
N ARG A 172 8.07 6.01 18.81
CA ARG A 172 8.26 6.42 20.22
C ARG A 172 8.70 5.26 21.10
N LEU A 173 9.66 5.54 21.99
CA LEU A 173 10.13 4.62 23.02
C LEU A 173 8.99 4.11 23.92
N GLU A 174 8.09 5.01 24.31
CA GLU A 174 6.94 4.66 25.16
C GLU A 174 6.00 3.66 24.48
N THR A 175 5.88 3.70 23.15
CA THR A 175 5.06 2.71 22.41
C THR A 175 5.74 1.34 22.36
N VAL A 176 7.08 1.30 22.27
CA VAL A 176 7.85 0.06 22.39
C VAL A 176 7.63 -0.56 23.78
N ARG A 177 7.81 0.22 24.85
CA ARG A 177 7.57 -0.21 26.24
C ARG A 177 6.14 -0.70 26.45
N LEU A 178 5.16 0.03 25.90
CA LEU A 178 3.76 -0.35 25.96
C LEU A 178 3.53 -1.72 25.31
N LYS A 179 4.11 -2.00 24.13
CA LYS A 179 3.97 -3.32 23.48
C LYS A 179 4.56 -4.43 24.35
N ILE A 180 5.77 -4.23 24.90
CA ILE A 180 6.43 -5.18 25.82
C ILE A 180 5.53 -5.48 27.02
N ALA A 181 4.88 -4.47 27.59
CA ALA A 181 3.98 -4.63 28.74
C ALA A 181 2.60 -5.22 28.40
N SER A 182 2.22 -5.32 27.12
CA SER A 182 0.83 -5.51 26.70
C SER A 182 0.54 -6.83 25.97
N PHE A 183 1.54 -7.44 25.34
CA PHE A 183 1.39 -8.67 24.54
C PHE A 183 1.39 -9.95 25.38
N SER A 184 1.11 -11.08 24.74
CA SER A 184 0.82 -12.36 25.43
C SER A 184 2.03 -13.04 26.07
N HIS A 185 3.25 -12.71 25.64
CA HIS A 185 4.49 -13.19 26.26
C HIS A 185 4.84 -12.38 27.51
N THR A 186 4.00 -12.52 28.54
CA THR A 186 4.16 -11.79 29.82
C THR A 186 5.48 -12.10 30.54
N GLU A 187 6.11 -13.24 30.25
CA GLU A 187 7.44 -13.62 30.75
C GLU A 187 8.55 -12.68 30.26
N LEU A 188 8.30 -11.95 29.17
CA LEU A 188 9.22 -10.95 28.61
C LEU A 188 8.96 -9.53 29.16
N ASP A 189 7.98 -9.34 30.05
CA ASP A 189 7.70 -8.06 30.70
C ASP A 189 8.62 -7.86 31.92
N VAL A 190 9.93 -7.68 31.67
CA VAL A 190 10.95 -7.51 32.74
C VAL A 190 11.66 -6.16 32.66
N PRO A 191 12.10 -5.54 33.78
CA PRO A 191 12.68 -4.20 33.80
C PRO A 191 13.83 -3.98 32.81
N LYS A 192 14.64 -5.02 32.57
CA LYS A 192 15.74 -5.00 31.59
C LYS A 192 15.27 -4.58 30.20
N TYR A 193 14.17 -5.13 29.72
CA TYR A 193 13.68 -4.88 28.36
C TYR A 193 12.90 -3.56 28.23
N HIS A 194 12.61 -2.90 29.37
CA HIS A 194 12.08 -1.54 29.41
C HIS A 194 13.17 -0.47 29.48
N ASP A 195 14.43 -0.85 29.74
CA ASP A 195 15.54 0.08 29.85
C ASP A 195 15.77 0.82 28.52
N GLN A 196 15.92 2.14 28.61
CA GLN A 196 16.08 2.98 27.43
C GLN A 196 17.39 2.69 26.70
N LYS A 197 18.49 2.46 27.43
CA LYS A 197 19.79 2.20 26.80
C LYS A 197 19.77 0.86 26.08
N HIS A 198 19.17 -0.15 26.69
CA HIS A 198 18.93 -1.46 26.07
C HIS A 198 18.13 -1.34 24.78
N ILE A 199 16.94 -0.72 24.82
CA ILE A 199 16.09 -0.59 23.62
C ILE A 199 16.83 0.17 22.50
N ILE A 200 17.50 1.28 22.83
CA ILE A 200 18.25 2.07 21.85
C ILE A 200 19.40 1.26 21.24
N ASP A 201 20.14 0.50 22.05
CA ASP A 201 21.21 -0.37 21.57
C ASP A 201 20.68 -1.43 20.60
N CYS A 202 19.59 -2.12 20.97
CA CYS A 202 18.97 -3.14 20.13
C CYS A 202 18.46 -2.57 18.81
N VAL A 203 17.77 -1.42 18.83
CA VAL A 203 17.27 -0.75 17.63
C VAL A 203 18.41 -0.29 16.72
N ARG A 204 19.50 0.29 17.28
CA ARG A 204 20.62 0.78 16.48
C ARG A 204 21.36 -0.35 15.78
N ASN A 205 21.57 -1.44 16.52
CA ASN A 205 22.45 -2.53 16.13
C ASN A 205 21.72 -3.76 15.56
N GLY A 206 20.39 -3.73 15.46
CA GLY A 206 19.60 -4.85 14.93
C GLY A 206 19.63 -6.10 15.81
N LYS A 207 19.87 -5.94 17.12
CA LYS A 207 19.85 -7.05 18.08
C LYS A 207 18.41 -7.40 18.44
N ASP A 208 18.16 -8.57 19.01
CA ASP A 208 16.86 -8.91 19.58
C ASP A 208 16.55 -8.08 20.83
N LEU A 209 15.28 -7.70 21.03
CA LEU A 209 14.87 -6.98 22.24
C LEU A 209 14.97 -7.84 23.51
N TYR A 210 14.95 -9.17 23.35
CA TYR A 210 14.80 -10.14 24.43
C TYR A 210 16.02 -11.05 24.61
N ASP A 211 17.17 -10.65 24.06
CA ASP A 211 18.44 -11.37 24.11
C ASP A 211 18.38 -12.83 23.61
N ARG A 212 17.42 -13.15 22.74
CA ARG A 212 17.35 -14.47 22.13
C ARG A 212 18.46 -14.57 21.08
N HIS A 213 19.50 -15.34 21.36
CA HIS A 213 20.67 -15.46 20.48
C HIS A 213 20.35 -15.96 19.06
N SER A 214 19.23 -16.69 18.91
CA SER A 214 18.72 -17.16 17.62
C SER A 214 18.04 -16.07 16.79
N GLU A 215 17.76 -14.91 17.36
CA GLU A 215 17.02 -13.82 16.71
C GLU A 215 17.97 -12.68 16.38
N GLN A 216 18.11 -12.36 15.09
CA GLN A 216 18.97 -11.28 14.61
C GLN A 216 18.34 -10.56 13.43
N TYR A 217 18.51 -9.23 13.37
CA TYR A 217 17.89 -8.40 12.35
C TYR A 217 18.96 -7.61 11.59
N ARG A 218 19.09 -7.90 10.30
CA ARG A 218 20.08 -7.24 9.44
C ARG A 218 19.47 -6.02 8.77
N ARG A 219 20.29 -4.97 8.60
CA ARG A 219 19.93 -3.83 7.77
C ARG A 219 19.88 -4.24 6.30
N VAL A 220 18.79 -3.90 5.63
CA VAL A 220 18.61 -4.09 4.18
C VAL A 220 18.55 -2.74 3.48
N ASN A 221 18.94 -2.70 2.20
CA ASN A 221 18.79 -1.50 1.39
C ASN A 221 17.31 -1.26 1.11
N ILE A 222 16.76 -0.18 1.69
CA ILE A 222 15.33 0.16 1.56
C ILE A 222 14.89 0.41 0.11
N ASN A 223 15.83 0.71 -0.80
CA ASN A 223 15.55 0.92 -2.22
C ASN A 223 15.47 -0.40 -3.02
N GLU A 224 15.87 -1.52 -2.42
CA GLU A 224 15.84 -2.86 -3.05
C GLU A 224 14.68 -3.72 -2.55
N ILE A 225 13.81 -3.18 -1.70
CA ILE A 225 12.70 -3.90 -1.10
C ILE A 225 11.35 -3.27 -1.46
N GLU A 226 10.32 -4.11 -1.50
CA GLU A 226 8.93 -3.65 -1.53
C GLU A 226 8.59 -3.02 -0.16
N LEU A 227 7.90 -1.87 -0.17
CA LEU A 227 7.42 -1.19 1.04
C LEU A 227 5.90 -1.13 1.04
N PRO A 228 5.23 -1.05 2.21
CA PRO A 228 3.81 -0.76 2.25
C PRO A 228 3.53 0.57 1.55
N ARG A 229 2.47 0.58 0.73
CA ARG A 229 2.12 1.74 -0.11
C ARG A 229 1.96 3.04 0.68
N ILE A 230 1.46 2.97 1.92
CA ILE A 230 1.34 4.16 2.78
C ILE A 230 2.70 4.75 3.15
N VAL A 231 3.70 3.90 3.40
CA VAL A 231 5.07 4.33 3.70
C VAL A 231 5.71 4.95 2.45
N GLN A 232 5.45 4.39 1.27
CA GLN A 232 5.91 4.97 0.00
C GLN A 232 5.32 6.37 -0.24
N VAL A 233 4.01 6.52 -0.10
CA VAL A 233 3.31 7.80 -0.31
C VAL A 233 3.78 8.87 0.68
N GLU A 234 3.92 8.53 1.96
CA GLU A 234 4.40 9.51 2.95
C GLU A 234 5.90 9.82 2.76
N ARG A 235 6.73 8.86 2.36
CA ARG A 235 8.14 9.09 2.00
C ARG A 235 8.25 10.08 0.83
N GLU A 236 7.42 9.93 -0.20
CA GLU A 236 7.37 10.84 -1.34
C GLU A 236 6.92 12.26 -0.91
N ARG A 237 5.90 12.35 -0.05
CA ARG A 237 5.44 13.65 0.51
C ARG A 237 6.54 14.38 1.27
N VAL A 238 7.29 13.68 2.11
CA VAL A 238 8.40 14.27 2.88
C VAL A 238 9.57 14.63 1.97
N THR A 239 9.84 13.87 0.92
CA THR A 239 10.92 14.16 -0.03
C THR A 239 10.64 15.44 -0.81
N VAL A 240 9.38 15.68 -1.19
CA VAL A 240 8.95 16.92 -1.86
C VAL A 240 9.00 18.12 -0.92
N SER A 241 8.74 17.93 0.39
CA SER A 241 8.77 19.03 1.38
C SER A 241 10.16 19.33 1.96
N ARG A 242 11.19 18.53 1.66
CA ARG A 242 12.57 18.72 2.14
C ARG A 242 13.45 19.58 1.24
N PHE A 243 12.97 20.05 0.10
CA PHE A 243 13.69 21.05 -0.68
C PHE A 243 13.57 22.41 0.02
N SER A 244 14.65 22.84 0.67
CA SER A 244 14.83 24.24 1.03
C SER A 244 15.00 25.06 -0.26
N PRO A 245 14.46 26.29 -0.36
CA PRO A 245 14.75 27.19 -1.49
C PRO A 245 16.25 27.44 -1.72
N ASN A 246 17.09 27.14 -0.72
CA ASN A 246 18.53 27.32 -0.74
C ASN A 246 19.34 26.05 -1.03
N ASP A 247 18.69 24.89 -1.20
CA ASP A 247 19.42 23.66 -1.55
C ASP A 247 19.92 23.76 -3.00
N LYS A 248 21.24 23.72 -3.17
CA LYS A 248 21.87 23.68 -4.51
C LYS A 248 21.52 22.34 -5.17
N ILE A 249 20.57 22.37 -6.10
CA ILE A 249 20.31 21.24 -7.00
C ILE A 249 21.60 20.97 -7.77
N PRO A 250 22.21 19.77 -7.67
CA PRO A 250 23.37 19.43 -8.48
C PRO A 250 23.04 19.64 -9.95
N LEU A 251 23.75 20.55 -10.62
CA LEU A 251 23.52 20.93 -12.03
C LEU A 251 23.50 19.71 -12.97
N ASN A 252 24.18 18.63 -12.59
CA ASN A 252 24.48 17.48 -13.43
C ASN A 252 23.39 16.39 -13.37
N LEU A 253 22.35 16.54 -12.54
CA LEU A 253 21.27 15.55 -12.43
C LEU A 253 20.55 15.33 -13.77
N ARG A 254 20.39 16.40 -14.57
CA ARG A 254 19.77 16.31 -15.91
C ARG A 254 20.64 15.56 -16.93
N GLU A 255 21.97 15.58 -16.77
CA GLU A 255 22.90 14.92 -17.69
C GLU A 255 23.01 13.42 -17.42
N SER A 256 22.86 12.99 -16.17
CA SER A 256 22.89 11.57 -15.79
C SER A 256 21.88 10.70 -16.54
N ARG A 257 20.78 11.29 -17.07
CA ARG A 257 19.78 10.58 -17.88
C ARG A 257 20.36 9.95 -19.15
N PHE A 258 21.48 10.46 -19.66
CA PHE A 258 22.13 9.94 -20.86
C PHE A 258 23.10 8.78 -20.56
N HIS A 259 23.37 8.48 -19.29
CA HIS A 259 24.36 7.48 -18.88
C HIS A 259 23.73 6.32 -18.08
N ASN A 260 22.48 6.47 -17.63
CA ASN A 260 21.76 5.46 -16.89
C ASN A 260 21.02 4.48 -17.81
N ARG A 261 20.99 3.20 -17.44
CA ARG A 261 20.19 2.20 -18.15
C ARG A 261 18.70 2.52 -17.99
N PRO A 262 17.93 2.63 -19.08
CA PRO A 262 16.50 2.88 -18.98
C PRO A 262 15.80 1.64 -18.41
N MET A 263 14.95 1.84 -17.41
CA MET A 263 13.97 0.82 -17.05
C MET A 263 12.82 0.86 -18.05
N LEU A 264 12.49 -0.30 -18.63
CA LEU A 264 11.42 -0.41 -19.61
C LEU A 264 10.05 -0.22 -18.94
N SER A 265 9.15 0.49 -19.62
CA SER A 265 7.73 0.64 -19.25
C SER A 265 7.45 1.27 -17.88
N THR A 266 8.31 2.15 -17.37
CA THR A 266 8.15 2.77 -16.04
C THR A 266 7.42 4.10 -16.03
N CYS A 267 7.31 4.79 -17.16
CA CYS A 267 6.64 6.08 -17.23
C CYS A 267 5.98 6.34 -18.60
N PHE A 268 4.98 7.21 -18.59
CA PHE A 268 4.37 7.75 -19.80
C PHE A 268 5.02 9.09 -20.14
N HIS A 269 5.36 9.28 -21.40
CA HIS A 269 5.69 10.59 -21.94
C HIS A 269 4.58 10.99 -22.92
N CYS A 270 3.93 12.13 -22.66
CA CYS A 270 3.06 12.75 -23.64
C CYS A 270 3.49 14.19 -23.89
N SER A 271 3.91 14.46 -25.12
CA SER A 271 4.33 15.80 -25.52
C SER A 271 3.15 16.75 -25.73
N TYR A 272 2.05 16.34 -26.37
CA TYR A 272 0.97 17.25 -26.78
C TYR A 272 -0.43 16.78 -26.35
N CYS A 273 -0.57 16.14 -25.19
CA CYS A 273 -1.87 15.72 -24.66
C CYS A 273 -2.65 16.91 -24.09
N PHE A 274 -3.14 17.80 -24.96
CA PHE A 274 -3.98 18.94 -24.59
C PHE A 274 -5.38 18.80 -25.17
N ASP A 275 -6.38 19.27 -24.42
CA ASP A 275 -7.79 19.29 -24.84
C ASP A 275 -8.15 20.50 -25.70
N ARG A 276 -7.22 21.42 -25.91
CA ARG A 276 -7.39 22.65 -26.69
C ARG A 276 -6.30 22.79 -27.74
N LEU A 277 -6.68 23.16 -28.95
CA LEU A 277 -5.78 23.42 -30.06
C LEU A 277 -4.94 24.67 -29.80
N GLU A 278 -5.50 25.67 -29.13
CA GLU A 278 -4.75 26.88 -28.76
C GLU A 278 -3.59 26.56 -27.81
N THR A 279 -3.77 25.61 -26.89
CA THR A 279 -2.67 25.14 -26.02
C THR A 279 -1.57 24.43 -26.83
N VAL A 280 -1.92 23.74 -27.90
CA VAL A 280 -0.94 23.14 -28.82
C VAL A 280 -0.13 24.24 -29.50
N ARG A 281 -0.78 25.28 -30.04
CA ARG A 281 -0.11 26.43 -30.66
C ARG A 281 0.79 27.18 -29.70
N LEU A 282 0.31 27.46 -28.49
CA LEU A 282 1.09 28.09 -27.43
C LEU A 282 2.34 27.26 -27.10
N LYS A 283 2.21 25.94 -27.05
CA LYS A 283 3.38 25.07 -26.84
C LYS A 283 4.35 25.12 -28.01
N ILE A 284 3.87 25.09 -29.26
CA ILE A 284 4.75 25.23 -30.45
C ILE A 284 5.50 26.56 -30.39
N ALA A 285 4.81 27.66 -30.07
CA ALA A 285 5.39 28.99 -29.99
C ALA A 285 6.43 29.15 -28.85
N SER A 286 6.28 28.40 -27.76
CA SER A 286 7.18 28.43 -26.58
C SER A 286 8.24 27.33 -26.59
N PHE A 287 8.31 26.53 -27.63
CA PHE A 287 9.23 25.41 -27.72
C PHE A 287 10.67 25.90 -27.95
N SER A 288 11.64 25.29 -27.25
CA SER A 288 13.06 25.70 -27.34
C SER A 288 13.68 25.57 -28.74
N HIS A 289 13.13 24.70 -29.57
CA HIS A 289 13.48 24.60 -30.99
C HIS A 289 12.72 25.67 -31.78
N THR A 290 13.18 26.92 -31.64
CA THR A 290 12.55 28.08 -32.27
C THR A 290 12.52 28.00 -33.80
N GLU A 291 13.43 27.23 -34.41
CA GLU A 291 13.44 26.92 -35.83
C GLU A 291 12.19 26.15 -36.31
N LEU A 292 11.52 25.46 -35.40
CA LEU A 292 10.27 24.74 -35.67
C LEU A 292 9.04 25.63 -35.38
N ASN A 293 9.20 26.90 -35.07
CA ASN A 293 8.10 27.82 -34.85
C ASN A 293 7.66 28.49 -36.17
N ILE A 294 7.17 27.68 -37.13
CA ILE A 294 6.79 28.15 -38.48
C ILE A 294 5.27 28.10 -38.71
N PRO A 295 4.70 28.95 -39.58
CA PRO A 295 3.25 29.06 -39.80
C PRO A 295 2.54 27.73 -40.09
N LYS A 296 3.20 26.83 -40.82
CA LYS A 296 2.69 25.49 -41.15
C LYS A 296 2.26 24.72 -39.90
N TYR A 297 3.07 24.73 -38.84
CA TYR A 297 2.80 23.94 -37.64
C TYR A 297 1.76 24.59 -36.72
N HIS A 298 1.40 25.85 -36.99
CA HIS A 298 0.27 26.53 -36.33
C HIS A 298 -1.06 26.37 -37.08
N ASP A 299 -1.03 25.85 -38.31
CA ASP A 299 -2.24 25.66 -39.10
C ASP A 299 -3.18 24.64 -38.45
N GLN A 300 -4.45 25.03 -38.29
CA GLN A 300 -5.44 24.22 -37.59
C GLN A 300 -5.70 22.90 -38.30
N LYS A 301 -5.84 22.90 -39.63
CA LYS A 301 -6.15 21.68 -40.40
C LYS A 301 -4.97 20.72 -40.33
N TYR A 302 -3.74 21.23 -40.42
CA TYR A 302 -2.52 20.46 -40.28
C TYR A 302 -2.41 19.81 -38.89
N ILE A 303 -2.62 20.57 -37.81
CA ILE A 303 -2.59 20.03 -36.44
C ILE A 303 -3.62 18.90 -36.27
N ILE A 304 -4.87 19.14 -36.71
CA ILE A 304 -5.94 18.14 -36.61
C ILE A 304 -5.59 16.87 -37.38
N ASP A 305 -5.08 17.00 -38.61
CA ASP A 305 -4.63 15.87 -39.42
C ASP A 305 -3.52 15.07 -38.73
N CYS A 306 -2.54 15.76 -38.12
CA CYS A 306 -1.47 15.10 -37.38
C CYS A 306 -1.98 14.29 -36.19
N PHE A 307 -2.87 14.87 -35.38
CA PHE A 307 -3.41 14.21 -34.18
C PHE A 307 -4.32 13.04 -34.51
N ARG A 308 -5.15 13.15 -35.56
CA ARG A 308 -6.02 12.05 -36.01
C ARG A 308 -5.21 10.89 -36.55
N ASN A 309 -4.21 11.19 -37.37
CA ASN A 309 -3.53 10.19 -38.19
C ASN A 309 -2.16 9.75 -37.63
N GLY A 310 -1.77 10.23 -36.45
CA GLY A 310 -0.50 9.86 -35.82
C GLY A 310 0.73 10.35 -36.59
N LYS A 311 0.62 11.47 -37.31
CA LYS A 311 1.75 12.09 -38.02
C LYS A 311 2.60 12.90 -37.04
N ASP A 312 3.90 13.00 -37.31
CA ASP A 312 4.76 13.87 -36.52
C ASP A 312 4.42 15.33 -36.81
N LEU A 313 4.19 16.11 -35.75
CA LEU A 313 3.79 17.52 -35.83
C LEU A 313 4.85 18.41 -36.49
N TYR A 314 6.10 17.93 -36.57
CA TYR A 314 7.26 18.66 -37.06
C TYR A 314 7.87 18.01 -38.32
N ASP A 315 7.15 17.08 -38.97
CA ASP A 315 7.61 16.33 -40.15
C ASP A 315 9.01 15.70 -40.01
N ARG A 316 9.43 15.34 -38.80
CA ARG A 316 10.77 14.78 -38.58
C ARG A 316 10.89 13.42 -39.27
N HIS A 317 11.91 13.29 -40.10
CA HIS A 317 12.13 12.08 -40.89
C HIS A 317 12.29 10.86 -39.97
N GLY A 318 11.54 9.78 -40.25
CA GLY A 318 11.58 8.54 -39.50
C GLY A 318 10.71 8.50 -38.22
N VAL A 319 10.07 9.59 -37.83
CA VAL A 319 9.15 9.62 -36.68
C VAL A 319 7.72 9.34 -37.15
N ARG A 320 7.14 8.22 -36.71
CA ARG A 320 5.72 7.90 -36.94
C ARG A 320 5.10 7.32 -35.68
N PHE A 321 3.90 7.79 -35.35
CA PHE A 321 3.12 7.26 -34.23
C PHE A 321 2.13 6.23 -34.75
N ARG A 322 1.94 5.16 -33.98
CA ARG A 322 0.95 4.13 -34.28
C ARG A 322 -0.22 4.27 -33.32
N HIS A 323 -1.43 4.06 -33.84
CA HIS A 323 -2.60 3.89 -32.99
C HIS A 323 -2.41 2.65 -32.10
N VAL A 324 -2.67 2.82 -30.82
CA VAL A 324 -2.53 1.75 -29.82
C VAL A 324 -3.92 1.41 -29.30
N ASN A 325 -4.20 0.11 -29.14
CA ASN A 325 -5.43 -0.32 -28.49
C ASN A 325 -5.35 0.02 -27.00
N ILE A 326 -6.10 1.04 -26.57
CA ILE A 326 -6.12 1.53 -25.19
C ILE A 326 -6.52 0.47 -24.15
N ASN A 327 -7.21 -0.59 -24.56
CA ASN A 327 -7.60 -1.69 -23.67
C ASN A 327 -6.47 -2.70 -23.46
N LYS A 328 -5.38 -2.60 -24.23
CA LYS A 328 -4.18 -3.46 -24.13
C LYS A 328 -2.98 -2.76 -23.48
N ILE A 329 -3.16 -1.54 -22.99
CA ILE A 329 -2.11 -0.79 -22.29
C ILE A 329 -2.55 -0.41 -20.88
N GLU A 330 -1.59 -0.32 -19.98
CA GLU A 330 -1.81 0.31 -18.68
C GLU A 330 -2.00 1.82 -18.91
N LEU A 331 -3.06 2.39 -18.34
CA LEU A 331 -3.31 3.84 -18.40
C LEU A 331 -3.08 4.47 -17.03
N PRO A 332 -2.66 5.74 -16.93
CA PRO A 332 -2.64 6.43 -15.66
C PRO A 332 -4.01 6.37 -14.96
N ARG A 333 -4.04 6.01 -13.67
CA ARG A 333 -5.30 5.78 -12.92
C ARG A 333 -6.27 6.96 -13.01
N LEU A 334 -5.76 8.19 -13.02
CA LEU A 334 -6.60 9.38 -13.13
C LEU A 334 -7.35 9.44 -14.48
N VAL A 335 -6.69 9.03 -15.57
CA VAL A 335 -7.29 8.93 -16.91
C VAL A 335 -8.32 7.80 -16.96
N GLN A 336 -8.04 6.67 -16.30
CA GLN A 336 -8.99 5.54 -16.21
C GLN A 336 -10.27 5.90 -15.46
N VAL A 337 -10.18 6.63 -14.35
CA VAL A 337 -11.33 6.98 -13.52
C VAL A 337 -12.13 8.13 -14.14
N LYS A 338 -11.46 9.09 -14.78
CA LYS A 338 -12.10 10.28 -15.37
C LYS A 338 -12.06 10.23 -16.90
N ARG A 339 -12.47 9.11 -17.51
CA ARG A 339 -12.36 8.89 -18.97
C ARG A 339 -12.99 10.01 -19.78
N GLU A 340 -14.21 10.43 -19.42
CA GLU A 340 -14.92 11.51 -20.12
C GLU A 340 -14.11 12.81 -20.12
N ARG A 341 -13.52 13.17 -18.97
CA ARG A 341 -12.67 14.36 -18.86
C ARG A 341 -11.43 14.26 -19.75
N PHE A 342 -10.85 13.08 -19.89
CA PHE A 342 -9.59 12.83 -20.58
C PHE A 342 -9.77 12.10 -21.92
N MET A 343 -10.95 12.18 -22.54
CA MET A 343 -11.24 11.44 -23.78
C MET A 343 -10.25 11.78 -24.89
N TYR A 344 -9.83 13.04 -24.99
CA TYR A 344 -8.80 13.50 -25.93
C TYR A 344 -7.42 12.83 -25.74
N MET A 345 -7.13 12.21 -24.60
CA MET A 345 -5.90 11.41 -24.41
C MET A 345 -6.08 9.95 -24.88
N LEU A 346 -7.33 9.49 -25.00
CA LEU A 346 -7.68 8.11 -25.29
C LEU A 346 -8.10 7.90 -26.74
N ASP A 347 -8.75 8.90 -27.33
CA ASP A 347 -9.25 8.87 -28.69
C ASP A 347 -9.17 10.27 -29.34
N ARG A 348 -8.53 10.32 -30.51
CA ARG A 348 -8.36 11.52 -31.35
C ARG A 348 -9.07 11.37 -32.71
N SER A 349 -9.91 10.36 -32.88
CA SER A 349 -10.53 10.00 -34.16
C SER A 349 -11.73 10.87 -34.55
N SER A 350 -12.23 11.75 -33.68
CA SER A 350 -13.31 12.69 -34.01
C SER A 350 -12.86 13.76 -35.01
N PRO A 351 -13.75 14.32 -35.86
CA PRO A 351 -13.37 15.29 -36.91
C PRO A 351 -12.53 16.47 -36.41
N ASN A 352 -12.76 16.93 -35.18
CA ASN A 352 -12.00 17.98 -34.51
C ASN A 352 -10.82 17.47 -33.65
N ALA A 353 -10.43 16.21 -33.82
CA ALA A 353 -9.37 15.53 -33.05
C ALA A 353 -9.54 15.62 -31.52
N GLY A 354 -10.77 15.71 -31.02
CA GLY A 354 -11.07 15.81 -29.58
C GLY A 354 -10.68 17.15 -28.94
N PHE A 355 -10.36 18.17 -29.74
CA PHE A 355 -10.17 19.54 -29.25
C PHE A 355 -11.51 20.17 -28.89
N ARG A 356 -11.55 20.94 -27.80
CA ARG A 356 -12.77 21.57 -27.27
C ARG A 356 -13.06 22.95 -27.86
N ASP A 357 -12.05 23.54 -28.49
CA ASP A 357 -12.03 24.88 -29.08
C ASP A 357 -12.03 24.84 -30.61
N VAL A 358 -12.41 23.69 -31.19
CA VAL A 358 -12.62 23.44 -32.62
C VAL A 358 -13.96 22.77 -32.80
#